data_AF-A0A954KVW3-F1
#
_entry.id   AF-A0A954KVW3-F1
#
_cell.length_a   1.000
_cell.length_b   1.000
_cell.length_c   1.000
_cell.angle_alpha   90.00
_cell.angle_beta   90.00
_cell.angle_gamma   90.00
#
_symmetry.space_group_name_H-M   'P 1'
#
loop_
_entity.id
_entity.type
_entity.pdbx_description
1 polymer ?
#
loop_
_entity_poly.entity_id
_entity_poly.type
_entity_poly.pdbx_seq_one_letter_code
_entity_poly.pdbx_strand_id
1 'polypeptide(L)'
;NFGSPTAAAPWGLNHTSVSAPGSFVDFTGGVGSGFASLTANAGSLRFNSPGAVTAQGDVSLTADDIQLNGGVFSQTGSISLTGNIDLTGNVLFKVAPGQDLIVDGGVAANGYNILVRGNGGAANQVSFLGDVVGAGSFQIDSSGASTANAVALAGISANKFIVRGNIIELSGDITSNVNVQFIGPVTLNGDVSVTSGSDATYYTQFTSTIDGGYDLAVNSGAGRAVFAGEIGGATPVANVQVTSSANNFITRNITTLGNFNWDNTGGKLTITSGRIVDAGGNIDILADVFTNLGSLVAGGTINTP
;
A
#
# COMPACT_ATOMS: atom_id res chain seq x y z
N ASN A 1 3.44 34.28 15.91
CA ASN A 1 3.09 33.74 17.25
C ASN A 1 1.64 34.11 17.52
N PHE A 2 0.69 33.43 16.87
CA PHE A 2 -0.72 33.57 17.23
C PHE A 2 -0.95 32.62 18.40
N GLY A 3 -1.29 33.19 19.55
CA GLY A 3 -1.68 32.42 20.73
C GLY A 3 -2.84 31.49 20.37
N SER A 4 -2.70 30.25 20.82
CA SER A 4 -3.63 29.13 20.78
C SER A 4 -5.08 29.49 20.39
N PRO A 5 -5.54 29.21 19.16
CA PRO A 5 -6.94 28.98 18.96
C PRO A 5 -7.25 27.58 19.51
N THR A 6 -7.62 27.49 20.78
CA THR A 6 -8.49 26.39 21.22
C THR A 6 -9.84 26.62 20.56
N ALA A 7 -9.98 26.15 19.33
CA ALA A 7 -11.28 26.12 18.66
C ALA A 7 -12.10 24.98 19.29
N ALA A 8 -12.70 25.25 20.45
CA ALA A 8 -13.80 24.44 20.97
C ALA A 8 -15.10 25.12 20.52
N ALA A 9 -15.55 24.83 19.30
CA ALA A 9 -16.86 25.26 18.84
C ALA A 9 -17.95 24.38 19.49
N PRO A 10 -19.05 24.93 20.01
CA PRO A 10 -20.18 24.15 20.45
C PRO A 10 -20.78 23.38 19.27
N TRP A 11 -21.34 22.20 19.54
CA TRP A 11 -21.89 21.27 18.55
C TRP A 11 -22.90 21.97 17.63
N GLY A 12 -22.54 22.13 16.36
CA GLY A 12 -23.44 22.64 15.32
C GLY A 12 -22.74 23.39 14.17
N LEU A 13 -22.86 22.83 12.96
CA LEU A 13 -22.74 23.47 11.62
C LEU A 13 -21.48 24.27 11.23
N ASN A 14 -20.52 24.54 12.12
CA ASN A 14 -19.36 25.35 11.75
C ASN A 14 -18.36 24.55 10.90
N HIS A 15 -18.27 24.92 9.63
CA HIS A 15 -17.14 24.62 8.75
C HIS A 15 -15.95 25.45 9.25
N THR A 16 -14.89 24.80 9.73
CA THR A 16 -13.71 25.53 10.19
C THR A 16 -12.74 25.66 9.04
N SER A 17 -12.58 26.87 8.52
CA SER A 17 -11.57 27.21 7.52
C SER A 17 -10.42 27.97 8.18
N VAL A 18 -9.20 27.45 8.08
CA VAL A 18 -7.96 28.12 8.50
C VAL A 18 -7.13 28.39 7.26
N SER A 19 -6.69 29.64 7.06
CA SER A 19 -5.88 30.03 5.91
C SER A 19 -4.71 30.91 6.35
N ALA A 20 -3.49 30.44 6.11
CA ALA A 20 -2.26 31.19 6.27
C ALA A 20 -1.24 30.82 5.17
N PRO A 21 -1.55 31.09 3.88
CA PRO A 21 -0.71 30.68 2.76
C PRO A 21 0.70 31.26 2.89
N GLY A 22 1.73 30.44 2.67
CA GLY A 22 3.13 30.83 2.79
C GLY A 22 3.64 31.05 4.23
N SER A 23 2.82 30.78 5.25
CA SER A 23 3.24 30.75 6.66
C SER A 23 2.90 29.41 7.31
N PHE A 24 3.07 29.30 8.63
CA PHE A 24 2.72 28.07 9.34
C PHE A 24 1.48 28.27 10.24
N VAL A 25 0.70 27.20 10.38
CA VAL A 25 -0.34 27.04 11.39
C VAL A 25 0.06 25.90 12.31
N ASP A 26 0.05 26.14 13.61
CA ASP A 26 0.37 25.15 14.63
C ASP A 26 -0.86 24.86 15.50
N PHE A 27 -1.38 23.65 15.40
CA PHE A 27 -2.44 23.13 16.24
C PHE A 27 -1.80 22.47 17.47
N THR A 28 -1.68 23.26 18.53
CA THR A 28 -1.00 22.86 19.77
C THR A 28 -1.84 21.96 20.69
N GLY A 29 -3.10 21.72 20.33
CA GLY A 29 -4.03 20.81 21.02
C GLY A 29 -4.85 19.99 20.02
N GLY A 30 -5.62 19.02 20.52
CA GLY A 30 -6.48 18.19 19.67
C GLY A 30 -7.50 19.03 18.91
N VAL A 31 -7.61 18.79 17.61
CA VAL A 31 -8.58 19.46 16.73
C VAL A 31 -9.82 18.59 16.66
N GLY A 32 -10.80 18.75 17.55
CA GLY A 32 -11.97 17.85 17.53
C GLY A 32 -13.14 18.10 18.50
N SER A 33 -14.23 17.37 18.22
CA SER A 33 -15.56 17.29 18.87
C SER A 33 -16.63 18.35 18.54
N GLY A 34 -16.32 19.38 17.74
CA GLY A 34 -17.27 20.48 17.47
C GLY A 34 -17.49 20.90 16.00
N PHE A 35 -16.72 20.39 15.04
CA PHE A 35 -16.71 20.92 13.66
C PHE A 35 -17.52 20.07 12.68
N ALA A 36 -18.24 20.74 11.79
CA ALA A 36 -18.92 20.11 10.65
C ALA A 36 -17.91 19.63 9.61
N SER A 37 -16.83 20.38 9.39
CA SER A 37 -15.70 20.01 8.53
C SER A 37 -14.47 20.83 8.92
N LEU A 38 -13.29 20.39 8.50
CA LEU A 38 -12.03 21.14 8.61
C LEU A 38 -11.44 21.36 7.23
N THR A 39 -11.17 22.61 6.89
CA THR A 39 -10.33 22.99 5.75
C THR A 39 -9.17 23.83 6.27
N ALA A 40 -7.93 23.40 6.06
CA ALA A 40 -6.75 24.13 6.48
C ALA A 40 -5.80 24.31 5.28
N ASN A 41 -5.44 25.55 4.97
CA ASN A 41 -4.49 25.91 3.92
C ASN A 41 -3.37 26.76 4.52
N ALA A 42 -2.13 26.30 4.46
CA ALA A 42 -0.97 27.06 4.96
C ALA A 42 0.28 26.72 4.14
N GLY A 43 1.39 27.43 4.35
CA GLY A 43 2.71 26.93 3.91
C GLY A 43 3.13 25.68 4.70
N SER A 44 2.85 25.65 6.01
CA SER A 44 3.05 24.45 6.85
C SER A 44 1.89 24.27 7.83
N LEU A 45 1.40 23.04 7.97
CA LEU A 45 0.41 22.66 8.98
C LEU A 45 1.08 21.74 9.99
N ARG A 46 0.94 22.03 11.29
CA ARG A 46 1.52 21.19 12.35
C ARG A 46 0.47 20.74 13.33
N PHE A 47 0.41 19.43 13.56
CA PHE A 47 -0.46 18.77 14.53
C PHE A 47 0.43 18.03 15.54
N ASN A 48 1.14 18.80 16.36
CA ASN A 48 2.32 18.34 17.12
C ASN A 48 2.02 17.70 18.49
N SER A 49 0.79 17.83 18.99
CA SER A 49 0.32 17.17 20.21
C SER A 49 -0.53 15.96 19.80
N PRO A 50 -0.49 14.79 20.48
CA PRO A 50 -1.13 13.54 20.02
C PRO A 50 -2.67 13.56 19.95
N GLY A 51 -3.29 14.73 19.95
CA GLY A 51 -4.71 14.91 19.70
C GLY A 51 -5.03 14.67 18.23
N ALA A 52 -5.91 13.71 17.99
CA ALA A 52 -6.41 13.45 16.65
C ALA A 52 -7.11 14.68 16.05
N VAL A 53 -6.97 14.86 14.73
CA VAL A 53 -7.86 15.71 13.94
C VAL A 53 -9.17 14.96 13.76
N THR A 54 -10.28 15.49 14.24
CA THR A 54 -11.60 14.86 14.19
C THR A 54 -12.65 15.85 13.70
N ALA A 55 -13.27 15.55 12.57
CA ALA A 55 -14.41 16.29 12.03
C ALA A 55 -15.64 15.38 11.86
N GLN A 56 -16.83 15.98 11.79
CA GLN A 56 -18.05 15.26 11.39
C GLN A 56 -17.98 14.89 9.90
N GLY A 57 -17.85 15.87 9.02
CA GLY A 57 -17.64 15.73 7.59
C GLY A 57 -16.16 15.82 7.21
N ASP A 58 -15.88 16.46 6.08
CA ASP A 58 -14.55 16.39 5.44
C ASP A 58 -13.42 16.94 6.30
N VAL A 59 -12.23 16.37 6.11
CA VAL A 59 -10.95 16.92 6.56
C VAL A 59 -10.09 17.16 5.33
N SER A 60 -9.84 18.43 5.01
CA SER A 60 -9.02 18.85 3.87
C SER A 60 -7.85 19.69 4.37
N LEU A 61 -6.63 19.18 4.21
CA LEU A 61 -5.39 19.82 4.63
C LEU A 61 -4.53 20.08 3.39
N THR A 62 -4.12 21.32 3.17
CA THR A 62 -3.27 21.72 2.04
C THR A 62 -2.09 22.53 2.57
N ALA A 63 -0.88 22.05 2.35
CA ALA A 63 0.34 22.77 2.66
C ALA A 63 1.53 22.27 1.85
N ASP A 64 2.68 22.94 1.95
CA ASP A 64 3.93 22.36 1.44
C ASP A 64 4.36 21.19 2.35
N ASP A 65 4.27 21.41 3.68
CA ASP A 65 4.57 20.41 4.72
C ASP A 65 3.42 20.27 5.74
N ILE A 66 3.01 19.04 6.01
CA ILE A 66 2.00 18.67 7.00
C ILE A 66 2.63 17.73 8.03
N GLN A 67 2.82 18.21 9.25
CA GLN A 67 3.33 17.40 10.37
C GLN A 67 2.17 16.75 11.13
N LEU A 68 2.18 15.42 11.23
CA LEU A 68 1.14 14.66 11.92
C LEU A 68 1.67 13.88 13.12
N ASN A 69 0.99 14.02 14.25
CA ASN A 69 1.14 13.21 15.44
C ASN A 69 -0.25 12.78 15.95
N GLY A 70 -0.65 11.53 15.68
CA GLY A 70 -1.96 11.02 16.06
C GLY A 70 -2.92 10.83 14.88
N GLY A 71 -4.21 10.69 15.16
CA GLY A 71 -5.18 10.28 14.15
C GLY A 71 -5.73 11.42 13.28
N VAL A 72 -6.25 11.08 12.11
CA VAL A 72 -7.11 11.96 11.29
C VAL A 72 -8.40 11.21 11.00
N PHE A 73 -9.52 11.72 11.52
CA PHE A 73 -10.80 11.04 11.57
C PHE A 73 -11.89 11.91 10.94
N SER A 74 -12.64 11.31 10.02
CA SER A 74 -13.91 11.84 9.52
C SER A 74 -15.04 10.87 9.83
N GLN A 75 -16.20 11.39 10.25
CA GLN A 75 -17.36 10.55 10.59
C GLN A 75 -18.25 10.27 9.38
N THR A 76 -18.39 11.23 8.48
CA THR A 76 -19.29 11.17 7.31
C THR A 76 -18.65 11.63 6.01
N GLY A 77 -17.45 12.21 6.06
CA GLY A 77 -16.78 12.82 4.92
C GLY A 77 -15.46 12.15 4.53
N SER A 78 -14.83 12.72 3.51
CA SER A 78 -13.53 12.28 3.01
C SER A 78 -12.39 12.95 3.77
N ILE A 79 -11.20 12.35 3.66
CA ILE A 79 -9.95 12.89 4.19
C ILE A 79 -9.02 13.15 3.00
N SER A 80 -8.56 14.39 2.84
CA SER A 80 -7.62 14.78 1.79
C SER A 80 -6.46 15.56 2.39
N LEU A 81 -5.25 15.12 2.11
CA LEU A 81 -4.02 15.79 2.49
C LEU A 81 -3.22 16.04 1.22
N THR A 82 -2.92 17.30 0.92
CA THR A 82 -2.12 17.71 -0.24
C THR A 82 -0.89 18.45 0.27
N GLY A 83 0.29 17.93 -0.06
CA GLY A 83 1.56 18.36 0.52
C GLY A 83 2.39 17.20 1.05
N ASN A 84 3.67 17.47 1.31
CA ASN A 84 4.54 16.47 1.94
C ASN A 84 4.07 16.23 3.38
N ILE A 85 4.07 14.98 3.81
CA ILE A 85 3.64 14.58 5.14
C ILE A 85 4.86 14.14 5.94
N ASP A 86 5.06 14.77 7.10
CA ASP A 86 6.08 14.39 8.06
C ASP A 86 5.42 13.78 9.30
N LEU A 87 5.72 12.52 9.60
CA LEU A 87 5.22 11.91 10.82
C LEU A 87 6.13 12.21 11.99
N THR A 88 5.56 12.78 13.05
CA THR A 88 6.19 12.99 14.36
C THR A 88 5.62 12.07 15.43
N GLY A 89 4.67 11.21 15.05
CA GLY A 89 4.09 10.13 15.85
C GLY A 89 3.33 9.13 14.98
N ASN A 90 2.79 8.09 15.60
CA ASN A 90 1.94 7.12 14.89
C ASN A 90 0.66 7.79 14.38
N VAL A 91 0.27 7.47 13.15
CA VAL A 91 -0.94 8.01 12.52
C VAL A 91 -1.96 6.93 12.26
N LEU A 92 -3.19 7.23 12.64
CA LEU A 92 -4.37 6.44 12.31
C LEU A 92 -5.32 7.29 11.46
N PHE A 93 -5.57 6.89 10.23
CA PHE A 93 -6.67 7.43 9.44
C PHE A 93 -7.94 6.61 9.70
N LYS A 94 -9.03 7.28 10.08
CA LYS A 94 -10.37 6.67 10.12
C LYS A 94 -11.27 7.32 9.08
N VAL A 95 -11.57 6.57 8.04
CA VAL A 95 -12.31 7.04 6.86
C VAL A 95 -13.78 6.64 6.99
N ALA A 96 -14.69 7.57 6.71
CA ALA A 96 -16.11 7.28 6.75
C ALA A 96 -16.51 6.25 5.67
N PRO A 97 -17.58 5.47 5.90
CA PRO A 97 -18.09 4.51 4.92
C PRO A 97 -18.36 5.14 3.55
N GLY A 98 -17.84 4.55 2.48
CA GLY A 98 -18.03 5.02 1.11
C GLY A 98 -17.32 6.33 0.77
N GLN A 99 -16.45 6.83 1.65
CA GLN A 99 -15.66 8.03 1.45
C GLN A 99 -14.20 7.70 1.15
N ASP A 100 -13.46 8.72 0.72
CA ASP A 100 -12.09 8.56 0.26
C ASP A 100 -11.07 9.05 1.31
N LEU A 101 -9.90 8.40 1.30
CA LEU A 101 -8.67 8.95 1.85
C LEU A 101 -7.70 9.20 0.70
N ILE A 102 -7.26 10.44 0.56
CA ILE A 102 -6.27 10.85 -0.43
C ILE A 102 -5.10 11.51 0.31
N VAL A 103 -3.90 10.95 0.14
CA VAL A 103 -2.63 11.55 0.53
C VAL A 103 -1.86 11.84 -0.75
N ASP A 104 -1.90 13.10 -1.15
CA ASP A 104 -1.30 13.66 -2.36
C ASP A 104 -0.01 14.41 -2.02
N GLY A 105 1.05 13.63 -1.83
CA GLY A 105 2.38 14.07 -1.46
C GLY A 105 3.20 12.93 -0.87
N GLY A 106 4.54 13.12 -0.81
CA GLY A 106 5.43 12.13 -0.20
C GLY A 106 5.22 12.08 1.32
N VAL A 107 5.43 10.90 1.93
CA VAL A 107 5.29 10.70 3.37
C VAL A 107 6.61 10.25 3.98
N ALA A 108 7.25 11.11 4.76
CA ALA A 108 8.37 10.74 5.62
C ALA A 108 7.82 10.20 6.95
N ALA A 109 7.78 8.87 7.08
CA ALA A 109 7.14 8.23 8.23
C ALA A 109 8.05 8.11 9.47
N ASN A 110 9.36 8.35 9.33
CA ASN A 110 10.32 8.46 10.46
C ASN A 110 10.28 7.29 11.47
N GLY A 111 9.98 6.08 11.01
CA GLY A 111 9.84 4.88 11.85
C GLY A 111 8.48 4.74 12.53
N TYR A 112 7.56 5.70 12.37
CA TYR A 112 6.20 5.64 12.90
C TYR A 112 5.28 4.80 12.04
N ASN A 113 4.20 4.33 12.66
CA ASN A 113 3.19 3.50 12.00
C ASN A 113 2.16 4.37 11.29
N ILE A 114 1.76 3.93 10.10
CA ILE A 114 0.59 4.41 9.36
C ILE A 114 -0.43 3.27 9.37
N LEU A 115 -1.61 3.57 9.89
CA LEU A 115 -2.73 2.66 9.88
C LEU A 115 -3.95 3.35 9.29
N VAL A 116 -4.58 2.73 8.29
CA VAL A 116 -5.84 3.20 7.72
C VAL A 116 -6.94 2.20 8.07
N ARG A 117 -8.06 2.69 8.58
CA ARG A 117 -9.26 1.89 8.86
C ARG A 117 -10.54 2.60 8.42
N GLY A 118 -11.56 1.81 8.12
CA GLY A 118 -12.93 2.30 7.98
C GLY A 118 -13.58 2.62 9.33
N ASN A 119 -14.43 3.64 9.36
CA ASN A 119 -15.21 4.06 10.53
C ASN A 119 -16.59 3.38 10.53
N GLY A 120 -16.61 2.06 10.74
CA GLY A 120 -17.85 1.27 10.72
C GLY A 120 -18.36 0.87 9.32
N GLY A 121 -17.59 1.16 8.27
CA GLY A 121 -17.86 0.79 6.87
C GLY A 121 -16.57 0.77 6.02
N ALA A 122 -16.63 0.16 4.84
CA ALA A 122 -15.54 0.19 3.85
C ALA A 122 -15.22 1.63 3.43
N ALA A 123 -13.93 1.99 3.32
CA ALA A 123 -13.56 3.19 2.56
C ALA A 123 -13.82 2.93 1.07
N ASN A 124 -14.15 3.96 0.30
CA ASN A 124 -14.27 3.83 -1.14
C ASN A 124 -12.87 3.75 -1.78
N GLN A 125 -12.13 4.84 -1.80
CA GLN A 125 -10.73 4.87 -2.25
C GLN A 125 -9.77 5.15 -1.08
N VAL A 126 -8.63 4.46 -1.06
CA VAL A 126 -7.48 4.85 -0.23
C VAL A 126 -6.27 5.06 -1.15
N SER A 127 -5.79 6.29 -1.26
CA SER A 127 -4.70 6.64 -2.17
C SER A 127 -3.53 7.27 -1.43
N PHE A 128 -2.34 6.71 -1.63
CA PHE A 128 -1.06 7.33 -1.30
C PHE A 128 -0.34 7.56 -2.64
N LEU A 129 -0.47 8.77 -3.16
CA LEU A 129 -0.04 9.12 -4.51
C LEU A 129 1.44 9.51 -4.59
N GLY A 130 2.05 9.86 -3.45
CA GLY A 130 3.49 10.00 -3.30
C GLY A 130 4.09 8.85 -2.49
N ASP A 131 5.41 8.72 -2.55
CA ASP A 131 6.13 7.65 -1.87
C ASP A 131 6.01 7.75 -0.35
N VAL A 132 5.80 6.62 0.32
CA VAL A 132 5.88 6.50 1.78
C VAL A 132 7.20 5.88 2.15
N VAL A 133 8.05 6.62 2.87
CA VAL A 133 9.40 6.18 3.21
C VAL A 133 9.58 6.02 4.71
N GLY A 134 10.20 4.90 5.10
CA GLY A 134 10.67 4.66 6.46
C GLY A 134 9.55 4.41 7.47
N ALA A 135 8.40 3.85 7.07
CA ALA A 135 7.33 3.57 8.04
C ALA A 135 7.71 2.41 8.96
N GLY A 136 7.42 2.52 10.26
CA GLY A 136 7.52 1.37 11.18
C GLY A 136 6.56 0.26 10.77
N SER A 137 5.36 0.64 10.36
CA SER A 137 4.42 -0.25 9.70
C SER A 137 3.53 0.57 8.79
N PHE A 138 3.23 0.03 7.61
CA PHE A 138 2.19 0.53 6.73
C PHE A 138 1.08 -0.52 6.67
N GLN A 139 -0.09 -0.17 7.19
CA GLN A 139 -1.24 -1.08 7.25
C GLN A 139 -2.50 -0.39 6.74
N ILE A 140 -3.17 -1.04 5.79
CA ILE A 140 -4.54 -0.70 5.39
C ILE A 140 -5.39 -1.91 5.79
N ASP A 141 -5.99 -1.81 6.98
CA ASP A 141 -6.67 -2.91 7.65
C ASP A 141 -7.93 -2.42 8.34
N SER A 142 -9.06 -2.49 7.63
CA SER A 142 -10.36 -2.18 8.18
C SER A 142 -10.93 -3.34 9.00
N SER A 143 -10.29 -3.64 10.13
CA SER A 143 -10.73 -4.65 11.11
C SER A 143 -11.98 -4.23 11.92
N GLY A 144 -13.02 -3.80 11.19
CA GLY A 144 -14.29 -3.31 11.70
C GLY A 144 -15.32 -3.02 10.61
N ALA A 145 -14.90 -2.95 9.34
CA ALA A 145 -15.78 -3.00 8.17
C ALA A 145 -14.98 -3.27 6.89
N SER A 146 -15.29 -4.38 6.23
CA SER A 146 -14.52 -5.04 5.19
C SER A 146 -14.07 -4.14 4.03
N THR A 147 -12.74 -4.08 3.86
CA THR A 147 -11.95 -3.60 2.72
C THR A 147 -12.09 -2.12 2.34
N ALA A 148 -11.01 -1.53 1.80
CA ALA A 148 -11.17 -0.40 0.88
C ALA A 148 -11.63 -0.97 -0.47
N ASN A 149 -12.54 -0.31 -1.19
CA ASN A 149 -12.91 -0.81 -2.52
C ASN A 149 -11.70 -0.78 -3.45
N ALA A 150 -10.99 0.35 -3.47
CA ALA A 150 -9.75 0.51 -4.19
C ALA A 150 -8.66 1.07 -3.28
N VAL A 151 -7.44 0.58 -3.47
CA VAL A 151 -6.23 1.09 -2.84
C VAL A 151 -5.24 1.44 -3.93
N ALA A 152 -4.79 2.69 -4.00
CA ALA A 152 -3.77 3.11 -4.95
C ALA A 152 -2.49 3.48 -4.21
N LEU A 153 -1.38 2.84 -4.58
CA LEU A 153 -0.08 3.03 -3.94
C LEU A 153 0.99 3.40 -4.97
N ALA A 154 1.72 4.47 -4.67
CA ALA A 154 3.06 4.71 -5.20
C ALA A 154 4.09 3.81 -4.47
N GLY A 155 5.34 4.23 -4.33
CA GLY A 155 6.37 3.46 -3.62
C GLY A 155 6.14 3.44 -2.11
N ILE A 156 6.28 2.27 -1.47
CA ILE A 156 6.13 2.11 -0.02
C ILE A 156 7.34 1.38 0.57
N SER A 157 8.05 2.02 1.48
CA SER A 157 9.12 1.41 2.29
C SER A 157 8.71 1.38 3.77
N ALA A 158 8.49 0.18 4.32
CA ALA A 158 8.02 0.00 5.69
C ALA A 158 8.61 -1.23 6.40
N ASN A 159 8.82 -1.24 7.73
CA ASN A 159 9.27 -2.47 8.40
C ASN A 159 8.22 -3.58 8.36
N LYS A 160 6.94 -3.25 8.18
CA LYS A 160 5.84 -4.20 7.99
C LYS A 160 4.81 -3.65 7.02
N PHE A 161 4.42 -4.43 6.01
CA PHE A 161 3.43 -4.05 5.01
C PHE A 161 2.25 -5.04 4.98
N ILE A 162 1.03 -4.53 5.18
CA ILE A 162 -0.21 -5.30 4.98
C ILE A 162 -1.26 -4.38 4.36
N VAL A 163 -1.80 -4.75 3.21
CA VAL A 163 -2.87 -3.99 2.56
C VAL A 163 -4.02 -4.91 2.19
N ARG A 164 -5.24 -4.48 2.51
CA ARG A 164 -6.49 -5.16 2.12
C ARG A 164 -7.34 -4.24 1.25
N GLY A 165 -7.72 -4.71 0.07
CA GLY A 165 -8.60 -3.99 -0.85
C GLY A 165 -9.37 -4.94 -1.77
N ASN A 166 -10.49 -4.49 -2.35
CA ASN A 166 -11.15 -5.24 -3.42
C ASN A 166 -10.40 -5.09 -4.75
N ILE A 167 -9.65 -4.00 -4.89
CA ILE A 167 -8.65 -3.75 -5.93
C ILE A 167 -7.46 -3.05 -5.25
N ILE A 168 -6.25 -3.47 -5.60
CA ILE A 168 -5.00 -2.84 -5.16
C ILE A 168 -4.21 -2.46 -6.41
N GLU A 169 -4.05 -1.16 -6.63
CA GLU A 169 -3.34 -0.57 -7.75
C GLU A 169 -1.93 -0.20 -7.31
N LEU A 170 -0.93 -0.78 -7.97
CA LEU A 170 0.47 -0.52 -7.69
C LEU A 170 1.11 0.24 -8.84
N SER A 171 1.73 1.37 -8.53
CA SER A 171 2.46 2.20 -9.50
C SER A 171 3.93 2.40 -9.13
N GLY A 172 4.36 1.83 -8.00
CA GLY A 172 5.74 1.88 -7.53
C GLY A 172 6.09 0.71 -6.62
N ASP A 173 7.37 0.67 -6.23
CA ASP A 173 7.97 -0.45 -5.51
C ASP A 173 7.48 -0.58 -4.06
N ILE A 174 7.35 -1.82 -3.59
CA ILE A 174 6.98 -2.13 -2.22
C ILE A 174 8.16 -2.84 -1.54
N THR A 175 8.76 -2.18 -0.56
CA THR A 175 9.86 -2.71 0.24
C THR A 175 9.44 -2.89 1.69
N SER A 176 9.64 -4.10 2.21
CA SER A 176 9.50 -4.38 3.63
C SER A 176 10.65 -5.15 4.23
N ASN A 177 11.01 -4.82 5.47
CA ASN A 177 12.02 -5.54 6.24
C ASN A 177 11.50 -6.87 6.83
N VAL A 178 10.19 -7.12 6.74
CA VAL A 178 9.54 -8.39 7.12
C VAL A 178 8.57 -8.81 6.00
N ASN A 179 7.50 -9.54 6.35
CA ASN A 179 6.46 -9.97 5.43
C ASN A 179 5.79 -8.82 4.67
N VAL A 180 5.46 -9.10 3.41
CA VAL A 180 4.59 -8.29 2.56
C VAL A 180 3.31 -9.07 2.26
N GLN A 181 2.16 -8.45 2.47
CA GLN A 181 0.85 -9.06 2.19
C GLN A 181 -0.07 -8.12 1.41
N PHE A 182 -0.50 -8.59 0.24
CA PHE A 182 -1.59 -8.02 -0.54
C PHE A 182 -2.81 -8.93 -0.44
N ILE A 183 -3.86 -8.42 0.19
CA ILE A 183 -5.11 -9.13 0.45
C ILE A 183 -6.18 -8.52 -0.45
N GLY A 184 -6.17 -8.96 -1.72
CA GLY A 184 -6.99 -8.41 -2.80
C GLY A 184 -6.37 -8.69 -4.18
N PRO A 185 -7.16 -8.59 -5.27
CA PRO A 185 -6.63 -8.48 -6.63
C PRO A 185 -5.67 -7.30 -6.75
N VAL A 186 -4.56 -7.51 -7.45
CA VAL A 186 -3.55 -6.48 -7.74
C VAL A 186 -3.58 -6.12 -9.22
N THR A 187 -3.59 -4.82 -9.50
CA THR A 187 -3.40 -4.26 -10.84
C THR A 187 -2.11 -3.46 -10.87
N LEU A 188 -1.22 -3.79 -11.80
CA LEU A 188 0.01 -3.06 -12.06
C LEU A 188 -0.32 -1.88 -13.00
N ASN A 189 0.00 -0.67 -12.54
CA ASN A 189 -0.12 0.58 -13.29
C ASN A 189 1.27 1.18 -13.63
N GLY A 190 2.33 0.46 -13.28
CA GLY A 190 3.73 0.76 -13.54
C GLY A 190 4.55 -0.50 -13.28
N ASP A 191 5.84 -0.46 -13.61
CA ASP A 191 6.75 -1.54 -13.24
C ASP A 191 6.91 -1.56 -11.71
N VAL A 192 6.83 -2.76 -11.12
CA VAL A 192 6.79 -2.94 -9.66
C VAL A 192 7.76 -4.01 -9.22
N SER A 193 8.63 -3.65 -8.28
CA SER A 193 9.40 -4.56 -7.46
C SER A 193 8.79 -4.67 -6.06
N VAL A 194 8.58 -5.91 -5.61
CA VAL A 194 8.16 -6.22 -4.25
C VAL A 194 9.27 -6.97 -3.53
N THR A 195 9.82 -6.37 -2.49
CA THR A 195 10.89 -6.94 -1.68
C THR A 195 10.43 -7.14 -0.24
N SER A 196 10.52 -8.36 0.27
CA SER A 196 10.35 -8.66 1.70
C SER A 196 11.70 -8.85 2.39
N GLY A 197 11.69 -8.95 3.72
CA GLY A 197 12.89 -9.25 4.49
C GLY A 197 13.52 -10.60 4.09
N SER A 198 14.81 -10.78 4.38
CA SER A 198 15.60 -11.93 3.92
C SER A 198 15.59 -13.14 4.85
N ASP A 199 14.89 -13.09 6.00
CA ASP A 199 14.78 -14.23 6.92
C ASP A 199 13.89 -15.34 6.33
N ALA A 200 14.24 -16.61 6.57
CA ALA A 200 13.52 -17.77 6.05
C ALA A 200 12.08 -17.90 6.57
N THR A 201 11.75 -17.24 7.69
CA THR A 201 10.39 -17.18 8.23
C THR A 201 9.51 -16.12 7.55
N TYR A 202 10.11 -15.24 6.75
CA TYR A 202 9.37 -14.20 6.05
C TYR A 202 8.78 -14.68 4.71
N TYR A 203 7.90 -13.86 4.15
CA TYR A 203 7.28 -14.14 2.86
C TYR A 203 6.73 -12.89 2.17
N THR A 204 6.60 -12.97 0.85
CA THR A 204 5.74 -12.10 0.05
C THR A 204 4.50 -12.89 -0.36
N GLN A 205 3.31 -12.35 -0.11
CA GLN A 205 2.05 -13.01 -0.44
C GLN A 205 1.10 -12.11 -1.21
N PHE A 206 0.59 -12.65 -2.31
CA PHE A 206 -0.56 -12.15 -3.06
C PHE A 206 -1.70 -13.15 -2.93
N THR A 207 -2.81 -12.74 -2.30
CA THR A 207 -3.93 -13.66 -2.04
C THR A 207 -4.87 -13.85 -3.24
N SER A 208 -4.73 -13.04 -4.30
CA SER A 208 -5.62 -13.04 -5.46
C SER A 208 -4.83 -12.80 -6.75
N THR A 209 -5.51 -12.41 -7.84
CA THR A 209 -4.88 -12.22 -9.15
C THR A 209 -3.90 -11.05 -9.15
N ILE A 210 -2.95 -11.10 -10.10
CA ILE A 210 -2.08 -9.98 -10.44
C ILE A 210 -2.19 -9.78 -11.94
N ASP A 211 -2.60 -8.60 -12.37
CA ASP A 211 -2.83 -8.27 -13.79
C ASP A 211 -2.22 -6.90 -14.12
N GLY A 212 -2.00 -6.63 -15.41
CA GLY A 212 -1.51 -5.34 -15.91
C GLY A 212 -0.22 -5.50 -16.71
N GLY A 213 -0.12 -4.81 -17.84
CA GLY A 213 0.94 -4.99 -18.86
C GLY A 213 2.31 -4.41 -18.49
N TYR A 214 2.71 -4.49 -17.23
CA TYR A 214 3.96 -3.96 -16.67
C TYR A 214 4.80 -5.08 -16.05
N ASP A 215 6.04 -4.78 -15.68
CA ASP A 215 6.92 -5.76 -15.07
C ASP A 215 6.59 -5.99 -13.59
N LEU A 216 6.68 -7.26 -13.17
CA LEU A 216 6.59 -7.67 -11.77
C LEU A 216 7.90 -8.36 -11.35
N ALA A 217 8.63 -7.75 -10.42
CA ALA A 217 9.72 -8.40 -9.70
C ALA A 217 9.29 -8.71 -8.27
N VAL A 218 9.56 -9.92 -7.77
CA VAL A 218 9.31 -10.33 -6.38
C VAL A 218 10.58 -10.93 -5.79
N ASN A 219 11.14 -10.26 -4.79
CA ASN A 219 12.29 -10.74 -4.04
C ASN A 219 11.87 -11.08 -2.61
N SER A 220 11.76 -12.38 -2.31
CA SER A 220 11.46 -12.86 -0.97
C SER A 220 12.69 -13.34 -0.19
N GLY A 221 13.90 -13.15 -0.72
CA GLY A 221 15.15 -13.56 -0.06
C GLY A 221 15.17 -15.06 0.28
N ALA A 222 15.35 -15.41 1.56
CA ALA A 222 15.23 -16.80 2.01
C ALA A 222 13.79 -17.24 2.33
N GLY A 223 12.85 -16.29 2.31
CA GLY A 223 11.43 -16.49 2.53
C GLY A 223 10.68 -16.95 1.27
N ARG A 224 9.39 -17.25 1.41
CA ARG A 224 8.56 -17.77 0.32
C ARG A 224 7.92 -16.67 -0.52
N ALA A 225 7.79 -16.91 -1.82
CA ALA A 225 6.93 -16.13 -2.71
C ALA A 225 5.62 -16.90 -2.94
N VAL A 226 4.49 -16.35 -2.47
CA VAL A 226 3.19 -17.02 -2.46
C VAL A 226 2.19 -16.30 -3.36
N PHE A 227 1.83 -16.95 -4.47
CA PHE A 227 0.82 -16.48 -5.41
C PHE A 227 -0.41 -17.40 -5.33
N ALA A 228 -1.49 -16.90 -4.73
CA ALA A 228 -2.72 -17.69 -4.55
C ALA A 228 -3.74 -17.51 -5.69
N GLY A 229 -3.61 -16.45 -6.48
CA GLY A 229 -4.34 -16.22 -7.73
C GLY A 229 -3.45 -16.34 -8.97
N GLU A 230 -4.07 -16.22 -10.14
CA GLU A 230 -3.37 -16.23 -11.43
C GLU A 230 -2.56 -14.94 -11.62
N ILE A 231 -1.47 -15.05 -12.38
CA ILE A 231 -0.69 -13.89 -12.82
C ILE A 231 -0.94 -13.71 -14.30
N GLY A 232 -1.42 -12.54 -14.71
CA GLY A 232 -1.70 -12.20 -16.10
C GLY A 232 -2.94 -12.88 -16.70
N GLY A 233 -3.89 -13.29 -15.88
CA GLY A 233 -5.08 -14.03 -16.32
C GLY A 233 -6.08 -13.18 -17.11
N ALA A 234 -6.32 -11.93 -16.67
CA ALA A 234 -7.20 -10.98 -17.36
C ALA A 234 -6.40 -10.05 -18.28
N THR A 235 -5.26 -9.56 -17.81
CA THR A 235 -4.32 -8.76 -18.62
C THR A 235 -2.91 -9.28 -18.36
N PRO A 236 -2.28 -9.95 -19.35
CA PRO A 236 -0.94 -10.50 -19.21
C PRO A 236 0.07 -9.50 -18.65
N VAL A 237 0.89 -9.97 -17.72
CA VAL A 237 2.00 -9.19 -17.14
C VAL A 237 3.12 -9.08 -18.18
N ALA A 238 3.88 -7.98 -18.21
CA ALA A 238 4.94 -7.84 -19.22
C ALA A 238 6.06 -8.85 -18.99
N ASN A 239 6.74 -8.79 -17.85
CA ASN A 239 7.70 -9.80 -17.40
C ASN A 239 7.43 -10.17 -15.94
N VAL A 240 7.77 -11.41 -15.57
CA VAL A 240 7.75 -11.85 -14.17
C VAL A 240 9.15 -12.30 -13.78
N GLN A 241 9.69 -11.71 -12.72
CA GLN A 241 10.92 -12.14 -12.08
C GLN A 241 10.65 -12.49 -10.62
N VAL A 242 11.00 -13.70 -10.19
CA VAL A 242 10.90 -14.10 -8.78
C VAL A 242 12.24 -14.59 -8.28
N THR A 243 12.66 -14.10 -7.12
CA THR A 243 13.86 -14.55 -6.39
C THR A 243 13.47 -15.00 -5.00
N SER A 244 13.79 -16.26 -4.67
CA SER A 244 13.54 -16.85 -3.35
C SER A 244 14.30 -18.15 -3.16
N SER A 245 15.01 -18.38 -2.05
CA SER A 245 15.62 -19.69 -1.77
C SER A 245 14.74 -20.67 -0.98
N ALA A 246 13.47 -20.34 -0.72
CA ALA A 246 12.54 -21.22 -0.02
C ALA A 246 11.95 -22.35 -0.91
N ASN A 247 11.10 -23.18 -0.30
CA ASN A 247 10.25 -24.13 -1.01
C ASN A 247 8.99 -23.43 -1.56
N ASN A 248 8.92 -23.31 -2.88
CA ASN A 248 7.85 -22.61 -3.59
C ASN A 248 7.04 -23.52 -4.50
N PHE A 249 5.82 -23.05 -4.77
CA PHE A 249 4.83 -23.76 -5.56
C PHE A 249 4.15 -22.79 -6.52
N ILE A 250 4.10 -23.16 -7.79
CA ILE A 250 3.22 -22.53 -8.77
C ILE A 250 1.92 -23.32 -8.77
N THR A 251 0.91 -22.73 -8.13
CA THR A 251 -0.41 -23.36 -7.88
C THR A 251 -1.51 -22.83 -8.79
N ARG A 252 -1.19 -21.82 -9.59
CA ARG A 252 -2.06 -21.08 -10.50
C ARG A 252 -1.38 -20.89 -11.84
N ASN A 253 -2.16 -20.52 -12.86
CA ASN A 253 -1.60 -20.22 -14.18
C ASN A 253 -0.86 -18.88 -14.13
N ILE A 254 0.15 -18.77 -14.99
CA ILE A 254 0.95 -17.58 -15.17
C ILE A 254 1.00 -17.30 -16.67
N THR A 255 0.68 -16.07 -17.06
CA THR A 255 0.75 -15.61 -18.44
C THR A 255 1.54 -14.30 -18.50
N THR A 256 2.62 -14.29 -19.28
CA THR A 256 3.46 -13.11 -19.51
C THR A 256 3.58 -12.79 -21.00
N LEU A 257 3.66 -11.51 -21.35
CA LEU A 257 3.95 -11.08 -22.72
C LEU A 257 5.41 -11.34 -23.10
N GLY A 258 6.31 -11.18 -22.15
CA GLY A 258 7.75 -11.38 -22.26
C GLY A 258 8.20 -12.57 -21.42
N ASN A 259 9.30 -12.39 -20.70
CA ASN A 259 10.00 -13.46 -20.01
C ASN A 259 9.33 -13.83 -18.68
N PHE A 260 9.47 -15.09 -18.32
CA PHE A 260 9.21 -15.61 -16.98
C PHE A 260 10.51 -16.17 -16.40
N ASN A 261 11.01 -15.50 -15.37
CA ASN A 261 12.26 -15.84 -14.70
C ASN A 261 11.99 -16.19 -13.24
N TRP A 262 12.39 -17.38 -12.81
CA TRP A 262 12.28 -17.78 -11.41
C TRP A 262 13.62 -18.32 -10.90
N ASP A 263 14.30 -17.50 -10.10
CA ASP A 263 15.49 -17.89 -9.37
C ASP A 263 15.12 -18.42 -7.97
N ASN A 264 15.12 -19.75 -7.87
CA ASN A 264 14.89 -20.51 -6.66
C ASN A 264 16.15 -21.22 -6.13
N THR A 265 17.33 -20.68 -6.41
CA THR A 265 18.62 -21.24 -6.00
C THR A 265 18.67 -21.45 -4.48
N GLY A 266 19.09 -22.64 -4.02
CA GLY A 266 19.07 -23.02 -2.61
C GLY A 266 17.75 -23.63 -2.11
N GLY A 267 16.72 -23.69 -2.96
CA GLY A 267 15.38 -24.18 -2.60
C GLY A 267 14.75 -25.11 -3.64
N LYS A 268 13.51 -25.54 -3.36
CA LYS A 268 12.68 -26.33 -4.28
C LYS A 268 11.62 -25.48 -4.97
N LEU A 269 11.47 -25.63 -6.28
CA LEU A 269 10.32 -25.13 -7.04
C LEU A 269 9.47 -26.28 -7.58
N THR A 270 8.16 -26.25 -7.31
CA THR A 270 7.19 -27.21 -7.87
C THR A 270 6.11 -26.50 -8.69
N ILE A 271 5.95 -26.88 -9.96
CA ILE A 271 4.77 -26.53 -10.75
C ILE A 271 3.74 -27.65 -10.55
N THR A 272 2.58 -27.29 -10.02
CA THR A 272 1.54 -28.26 -9.68
C THR A 272 0.77 -28.76 -10.91
N SER A 273 0.09 -29.91 -10.76
CA SER A 273 -0.57 -30.57 -11.89
C SER A 273 -1.66 -29.71 -12.54
N GLY A 274 -1.66 -29.66 -13.88
CA GLY A 274 -2.64 -28.91 -14.66
C GLY A 274 -2.49 -27.40 -14.56
N ARG A 275 -1.29 -26.89 -14.19
CA ARG A 275 -0.93 -25.47 -14.30
C ARG A 275 -0.13 -25.21 -15.57
N ILE A 276 -0.28 -24.01 -16.10
CA ILE A 276 0.42 -23.55 -17.29
C ILE A 276 1.23 -22.30 -16.91
N VAL A 277 2.50 -22.29 -17.28
CA VAL A 277 3.31 -21.07 -17.39
C VAL A 277 3.44 -20.79 -18.88
N ASP A 278 2.79 -19.73 -19.34
CA ASP A 278 2.76 -19.28 -20.73
C ASP A 278 3.50 -17.94 -20.85
N ALA A 279 4.68 -17.96 -21.43
CA ALA A 279 5.53 -16.79 -21.61
C ALA A 279 5.70 -16.50 -23.10
N GLY A 280 5.40 -15.27 -23.52
CA GLY A 280 5.70 -14.85 -24.89
C GLY A 280 7.21 -14.76 -25.17
N GLY A 281 8.04 -14.65 -24.13
CA GLY A 281 9.51 -14.70 -24.19
C GLY A 281 10.11 -16.04 -23.73
N ASN A 282 11.24 -15.95 -23.04
CA ASN A 282 11.92 -17.10 -22.44
C ASN A 282 11.26 -17.53 -21.12
N ILE A 283 11.41 -18.80 -20.79
CA ILE A 283 11.19 -19.35 -19.45
C ILE A 283 12.54 -19.77 -18.90
N ASP A 284 13.02 -19.07 -17.87
CA ASP A 284 14.28 -19.35 -17.18
C ASP A 284 14.00 -19.71 -15.72
N ILE A 285 14.27 -20.97 -15.35
CA ILE A 285 14.08 -21.47 -13.98
C ILE A 285 15.42 -21.95 -13.44
N LEU A 286 15.80 -21.45 -12.27
CA LEU A 286 16.93 -21.93 -11.47
C LEU A 286 16.36 -22.49 -10.16
N ALA A 287 16.74 -23.70 -9.77
CA ALA A 287 16.35 -24.31 -8.50
C ALA A 287 17.26 -25.49 -8.18
N ASP A 288 17.51 -25.76 -6.90
CA ASP A 288 18.25 -26.97 -6.49
C ASP A 288 17.42 -28.22 -6.76
N VAL A 289 16.09 -28.11 -6.60
CA VAL A 289 15.13 -29.15 -6.93
C VAL A 289 13.99 -28.55 -7.73
N PHE A 290 13.86 -28.97 -8.99
CA PHE A 290 12.74 -28.59 -9.85
C PHE A 290 11.80 -29.78 -10.08
N THR A 291 10.50 -29.58 -9.87
CA THR A 291 9.46 -30.58 -10.16
C THR A 291 8.38 -29.94 -11.02
N ASN A 292 8.29 -30.34 -12.28
CA ASN A 292 7.25 -29.87 -13.18
C ASN A 292 6.16 -30.94 -13.38
N LEU A 293 4.95 -30.67 -12.90
CA LEU A 293 3.75 -31.48 -13.15
C LEU A 293 2.75 -30.76 -14.07
N GLY A 294 3.10 -29.56 -14.56
CA GLY A 294 2.29 -28.72 -15.42
C GLY A 294 2.83 -28.64 -16.85
N SER A 295 2.54 -27.53 -17.52
CA SER A 295 3.02 -27.21 -18.86
C SER A 295 3.81 -25.92 -18.86
N LEU A 296 4.89 -25.90 -19.65
CA LEU A 296 5.67 -24.71 -19.95
C LEU A 296 5.49 -24.41 -21.44
N VAL A 297 5.03 -23.20 -21.74
CA VAL A 297 4.86 -22.69 -23.11
C VAL A 297 5.69 -21.42 -23.21
N ALA A 298 6.66 -21.41 -24.12
CA ALA A 298 7.53 -20.27 -24.34
C ALA A 298 7.50 -19.86 -25.82
N GLY A 299 7.45 -18.56 -26.11
CA GLY A 299 7.75 -18.02 -27.43
C GLY A 299 9.24 -18.05 -27.75
N GLY A 300 10.09 -18.07 -26.71
CA GLY A 300 11.55 -18.21 -26.78
C GLY A 300 12.06 -19.57 -26.32
N THR A 301 13.12 -19.57 -25.50
CA THR A 301 13.72 -20.80 -24.95
C THR A 301 13.12 -21.19 -23.61
N ILE A 302 13.15 -22.49 -23.31
CA ILE A 302 12.84 -23.02 -21.97
C ILE A 302 14.15 -23.54 -21.38
N ASN A 303 14.66 -22.87 -20.35
CA ASN A 303 15.85 -23.26 -19.59
C ASN A 303 15.41 -23.66 -18.18
N THR A 304 15.53 -24.94 -17.84
CA THR A 304 15.22 -25.49 -16.51
C THR A 304 16.39 -26.31 -15.97
N PRO A 305 16.52 -26.50 -14.65
CA PRO A 305 17.61 -27.28 -14.04
C PRO A 305 17.56 -28.77 -14.41
#